data_AF-A0A7W3TII4-F1
#
_entry.id   AF-A0A7W3TII4-F1
#
_cell.length_a   1.000
_cell.length_b   1.000
_cell.length_c   1.000
_cell.angle_alpha   90.00
_cell.angle_beta   90.00
_cell.angle_gamma   90.00
#
_symmetry.space_group_name_H-M   'P 1'
#
loop_
_entity.id
_entity.type
_entity.pdbx_description
1 polymer ?
#
loop_
_entity_poly.entity_id
_entity_poly.type
_entity_poly.pdbx_seq_one_letter_code
_entity_poly.pdbx_strand_id
1 'polypeptide(L)'
;KRQPLPPSRVPGFTTPWGGEAYREVVEVVKEHIRAGDAFQVVPSQRFEAPCSASALDVYRVLRATNPSPYMYLLRIPGDDPGAFTTDHGAGGTTAAPAGGFDIVGSSPEALVKVEDGRAMLHPIAGT
;
A
#
# COMPACT_ATOMS: atom_id res chain seq x y z
N LYS A 1 7.47 -20.81 19.42
CA LYS A 1 6.25 -20.03 19.76
C LYS A 1 6.42 -18.65 19.15
N ARG A 2 5.48 -18.14 18.33
CA ARG A 2 5.59 -16.78 17.77
C ARG A 2 5.48 -15.78 18.91
N GLN A 3 6.46 -14.89 19.04
CA GLN A 3 6.37 -13.76 19.97
C GLN A 3 5.21 -12.86 19.52
N PRO A 4 4.30 -12.46 20.41
CA PRO A 4 3.22 -11.55 20.05
C PRO A 4 3.81 -10.22 19.60
N LEU A 5 3.22 -9.63 18.56
CA LEU A 5 3.62 -8.30 18.09
C LEU A 5 3.33 -7.26 19.17
N PRO A 6 4.17 -6.22 19.31
CA PRO A 6 3.89 -5.12 20.22
C PRO A 6 2.59 -4.40 19.83
N PRO A 7 1.93 -3.70 20.78
CA PRO A 7 0.72 -2.94 20.49
C PRO A 7 0.96 -1.87 19.41
N SER A 8 0.06 -1.78 18.45
CA SER A 8 0.12 -0.79 17.36
C SER A 8 -0.05 0.63 17.92
N ARG A 9 0.87 1.52 17.55
CA ARG A 9 0.73 2.97 17.78
C ARG A 9 0.69 3.67 16.42
N VAL A 10 -0.12 4.72 16.31
CA VAL A 10 -0.17 5.54 15.09
C VAL A 10 1.17 6.28 14.96
N PRO A 11 1.92 6.11 13.86
CA PRO A 11 3.15 6.85 13.65
C PRO A 11 2.85 8.32 13.35
N GLY A 12 3.81 9.21 13.58
CA GLY A 12 3.74 10.55 12.98
C GLY A 12 3.76 10.43 11.46
N PHE A 13 2.79 11.05 10.78
CA PHE A 13 2.65 11.01 9.33
C PHE A 13 2.42 12.40 8.76
N THR A 14 2.70 12.57 7.47
CA THR A 14 2.31 13.71 6.66
C THR A 14 1.23 13.28 5.66
N THR A 15 0.40 14.23 5.25
CA THR A 15 -0.58 14.06 4.18
C THR A 15 -0.61 15.35 3.36
N PRO A 16 -0.72 15.28 2.02
CA PRO A 16 -0.86 16.48 1.20
C PRO A 16 -2.06 17.33 1.62
N TRP A 17 -3.17 16.71 2.01
CA TRP A 17 -4.41 17.38 2.39
C TRP A 17 -4.97 16.80 3.70
N GLY A 18 -5.48 17.66 4.58
CA GLY A 18 -6.03 17.25 5.87
C GLY A 18 -7.42 16.62 5.79
N GLY A 19 -7.91 16.10 6.91
CA GLY A 19 -9.22 15.43 6.98
C GLY A 19 -10.41 16.34 6.63
N GLU A 20 -10.30 17.65 6.82
CA GLU A 20 -11.33 18.63 6.40
C GLU A 20 -11.42 18.69 4.87
N ALA A 21 -10.31 18.92 4.18
CA ALA A 21 -10.25 18.93 2.72
C ALA A 21 -10.76 17.61 2.12
N TYR A 22 -10.48 16.46 2.74
CA TYR A 22 -11.04 15.19 2.28
C TYR A 22 -12.56 15.13 2.39
N ARG A 23 -13.16 15.70 3.44
CA ARG A 23 -14.63 15.76 3.58
C ARG A 23 -15.26 16.69 2.55
N GLU A 24 -14.61 17.80 2.22
CA GLU A 24 -15.05 18.68 1.14
C GLU A 24 -15.07 17.95 -0.20
N VAL A 25 -14.03 17.17 -0.52
CA VAL A 25 -14.00 16.30 -1.71
C VAL A 25 -15.16 15.31 -1.71
N VAL A 26 -15.48 14.71 -0.56
CA VAL A 26 -16.63 13.79 -0.44
C VAL A 26 -17.95 14.50 -0.72
N GLU A 27 -18.16 15.72 -0.22
CA GLU A 27 -19.37 16.48 -0.51
C GLU A 27 -19.49 16.87 -1.98
N VAL A 28 -18.39 17.28 -2.62
CA VAL A 28 -18.33 17.55 -4.07
C VAL A 28 -18.70 16.30 -4.86
N VAL A 29 -18.10 15.15 -4.53
CA VAL A 29 -18.42 13.86 -5.16
C VAL A 29 -19.89 13.50 -5.02
N LYS A 30 -20.48 13.68 -3.83
CA LYS A 30 -21.90 13.41 -3.60
C LYS A 30 -22.79 14.29 -4.47
N GLU A 31 -22.41 15.54 -4.68
CA GLU A 31 -23.18 16.45 -5.52
C GLU A 31 -23.16 16.02 -6.99
N HIS A 32 -21.99 15.63 -7.51
CA HIS A 32 -21.87 15.05 -8.85
C HIS A 32 -22.71 13.76 -9.00
N ILE A 33 -22.75 12.91 -7.97
CA ILE A 33 -23.61 11.73 -7.97
C ILE A 33 -25.10 12.12 -8.02
N ARG A 34 -25.53 13.11 -7.24
CA ARG A 34 -26.93 13.61 -7.27
C ARG A 34 -27.32 14.24 -8.60
N ALA A 35 -26.38 14.94 -9.24
CA ALA A 35 -26.55 15.53 -10.55
C ALA A 35 -26.64 14.46 -11.68
N GLY A 36 -26.25 13.22 -11.38
CA GLY A 36 -26.32 12.08 -12.31
C GLY A 36 -25.02 11.80 -13.06
N ASP A 37 -23.91 12.42 -12.67
CA ASP A 37 -22.62 12.26 -13.38
C ASP A 37 -21.99 10.87 -13.16
N ALA A 38 -22.24 10.26 -12.00
CA ALA A 38 -21.78 8.91 -11.66
C ALA A 38 -22.71 8.26 -10.63
N PHE A 39 -22.71 6.93 -10.54
CA PHE A 39 -23.40 6.20 -9.47
C PHE A 39 -22.55 6.06 -8.21
N GLN A 40 -21.23 5.92 -8.38
CA GLN A 40 -20.26 5.75 -7.30
C GLN A 40 -18.90 6.28 -7.71
N VAL A 41 -18.19 6.90 -6.77
CA VAL A 41 -16.79 7.32 -6.89
C VAL A 41 -16.07 6.89 -5.62
N VAL A 42 -14.83 6.43 -5.74
CA VAL A 42 -13.99 6.01 -4.61
C VAL A 42 -12.84 7.02 -4.45
N PRO A 43 -13.04 8.13 -3.72
CA PRO A 43 -11.94 9.05 -3.41
C PRO A 43 -10.92 8.37 -2.50
N SER A 44 -9.66 8.83 -2.57
CA SER A 44 -8.58 8.37 -1.69
C SER A 44 -7.61 9.52 -1.38
N GLN A 45 -6.79 9.35 -0.35
CA GLN A 45 -5.75 10.30 0.03
C GLN A 45 -4.47 9.55 0.41
N ARG A 46 -3.32 10.22 0.30
CA ARG A 46 -2.01 9.62 0.56
C ARG A 46 -1.50 10.00 1.95
N PHE A 47 -0.95 9.02 2.65
CA PHE A 47 -0.23 9.21 3.91
C PHE A 47 1.21 8.77 3.75
N GLU A 48 2.13 9.50 4.37
CA GLU A 48 3.56 9.22 4.34
C GLU A 48 4.11 9.29 5.76
N ALA A 49 4.98 8.35 6.14
CA ALA A 49 5.60 8.33 7.46
C ALA A 49 7.08 7.92 7.34
N PRO A 50 7.99 8.51 8.14
CA PRO A 50 9.36 8.03 8.22
C PRO A 50 9.38 6.54 8.60
N CYS A 51 10.10 5.73 7.81
CA CYS A 51 10.21 4.30 8.05
C CYS A 51 11.68 3.89 7.96
N SER A 52 12.24 3.39 9.07
CA SER A 52 13.59 2.84 9.14
C SER A 52 13.62 1.31 9.05
N ALA A 53 12.45 0.66 9.00
CA ALA A 53 12.37 -0.78 8.84
C ALA A 53 12.71 -1.18 7.40
N SER A 54 13.30 -2.36 7.23
CA SER A 54 13.47 -2.90 5.88
C SER A 54 12.13 -3.32 5.28
N ALA A 55 12.04 -3.33 3.96
CA ALA A 55 10.84 -3.77 3.25
C ALA A 55 10.46 -5.22 3.60
N LEU A 56 11.44 -6.08 3.86
CA LEU A 56 11.21 -7.46 4.30
C LEU A 56 10.58 -7.54 5.70
N ASP A 57 11.01 -6.68 6.63
CA ASP A 57 10.41 -6.64 7.96
C ASP A 57 8.96 -6.11 7.91
N VAL A 58 8.70 -5.08 7.09
CA VAL A 58 7.32 -4.62 6.81
C VAL A 58 6.47 -5.76 6.24
N TYR A 59 7.00 -6.51 5.26
CA TYR A 59 6.31 -7.65 4.67
C TYR A 59 6.00 -8.75 5.71
N ARG A 60 6.96 -9.07 6.58
CA ARG A 60 6.78 -10.09 7.62
C ARG A 60 5.72 -9.70 8.63
N VAL A 61 5.67 -8.42 9.02
CA VAL A 61 4.64 -7.90 9.92
C VAL A 61 3.28 -7.95 9.24
N LEU A 62 3.14 -7.43 8.02
CA LEU A 62 1.89 -7.47 7.25
C LEU A 62 1.36 -8.91 7.09
N ARG A 63 2.24 -9.86 6.74
CA ARG A 63 1.87 -11.28 6.61
C ARG A 63 1.39 -11.89 7.93
N ALA A 64 1.87 -11.38 9.07
CA ALA A 64 1.48 -11.86 10.38
C ALA A 64 0.20 -11.20 10.90
N THR A 65 -0.05 -9.93 10.60
CA THR A 65 -1.19 -9.16 11.11
C THR A 65 -2.40 -9.17 10.19
N ASN A 66 -2.20 -9.07 8.89
CA ASN A 66 -3.27 -8.98 7.90
C ASN A 66 -2.89 -9.83 6.66
N PRO A 67 -2.87 -11.18 6.79
CA PRO A 67 -2.60 -12.04 5.66
C PRO A 67 -3.71 -11.93 4.62
N SER A 68 -3.34 -11.81 3.35
CA SER A 68 -4.27 -11.74 2.22
C SER A 68 -3.91 -12.76 1.13
N PRO A 69 -4.81 -13.01 0.16
CA PRO A 69 -4.53 -13.89 -0.97
C PRO A 69 -3.36 -13.40 -1.84
N TYR A 70 -3.08 -12.10 -1.85
CA TYR A 70 -2.04 -11.47 -2.66
C TYR A 70 -1.05 -10.71 -1.80
N MET A 71 -0.07 -11.44 -1.26
CA MET A 71 1.09 -10.89 -0.56
C MET A 71 2.23 -10.65 -1.55
N TYR A 72 2.88 -9.49 -1.50
CA TYR A 72 4.03 -9.19 -2.36
C TYR A 72 5.08 -8.31 -1.68
N LEU A 73 6.33 -8.58 -2.06
CA LEU A 73 7.51 -7.75 -1.84
C LEU A 73 8.24 -7.66 -3.19
N LEU A 74 8.24 -6.49 -3.82
CA LEU A 74 8.89 -6.23 -5.09
C LEU A 74 10.01 -5.22 -4.86
N ARG A 75 11.20 -5.48 -5.42
CA ARG A 75 12.31 -4.53 -5.43
C ARG A 75 12.45 -3.97 -6.83
N ILE A 76 12.22 -2.67 -6.97
CA ILE A 76 12.27 -1.97 -8.25
C ILE A 76 13.65 -1.32 -8.36
N PRO A 77 14.51 -1.78 -9.28
CA PRO A 77 15.82 -1.16 -9.48
C PRO A 77 15.66 0.27 -9.99
N GLY A 78 16.60 1.13 -9.64
CA GLY A 78 16.72 2.46 -10.23
C GLY A 78 17.40 2.42 -11.60
N ASP A 79 17.67 3.61 -12.13
CA ASP A 79 18.36 3.78 -13.42
C ASP A 79 19.81 3.27 -13.42
N ASP A 80 20.38 2.98 -12.24
CA ASP A 80 21.68 2.32 -12.09
C ASP A 80 21.51 0.80 -11.86
N PRO A 81 21.66 -0.04 -12.91
CA PRO A 81 21.48 -1.48 -12.83
C PRO A 81 22.54 -2.20 -11.97
N GLY A 82 23.64 -1.52 -11.60
CA GLY A 82 24.66 -2.04 -10.70
C GLY A 82 24.28 -1.94 -9.21
N ALA A 83 23.26 -1.15 -8.90
CA ALA A 83 22.86 -0.85 -7.53
C ALA A 83 21.65 -1.71 -7.12
N PHE A 84 21.79 -3.03 -7.14
CA PHE A 84 20.76 -3.89 -6.56
C PHE A 84 20.67 -3.61 -5.06
N THR A 85 19.48 -3.28 -4.56
CA THR A 85 19.23 -3.04 -3.15
C THR A 85 19.48 -4.32 -2.36
N THR A 86 20.66 -4.44 -1.76
CA THR A 86 20.89 -5.41 -0.69
C THR A 86 20.16 -4.89 0.54
N ASP A 87 19.35 -5.74 1.16
CA ASP A 87 18.71 -5.45 2.44
C ASP A 87 19.81 -5.15 3.46
N HIS A 88 20.03 -3.86 3.75
CA HIS A 88 20.75 -3.43 4.92
C HIS A 88 20.01 -4.00 6.12
N GLY A 89 20.48 -5.13 6.65
CA GLY A 89 19.88 -5.74 7.85
C GLY A 89 19.68 -4.69 8.94
N ALA A 90 18.71 -4.95 9.83
CA ALA A 90 18.29 -4.08 10.93
C ALA A 90 19.49 -3.41 11.65
N GLY A 91 19.89 -2.23 11.18
CA GLY A 91 21.13 -1.57 11.63
C GLY A 91 21.85 -0.71 10.59
N GLY A 92 21.56 -0.81 9.29
CA GLY A 92 22.16 0.05 8.27
C GLY A 92 21.23 1.17 7.83
N THR A 93 21.61 2.43 8.04
CA THR A 93 21.01 3.57 7.34
C THR A 93 21.72 3.71 6.00
N THR A 94 21.18 3.16 4.93
CA THR A 94 21.68 3.45 3.58
C THR A 94 20.48 3.77 2.73
N ALA A 95 20.42 5.04 2.32
CA ALA A 95 19.49 5.54 1.33
C ALA A 95 19.31 4.54 0.19
N ALA A 96 18.08 4.41 -0.30
CA ALA A 96 17.82 3.71 -1.54
C ALA A 96 18.86 4.16 -2.59
N PRO A 97 19.52 3.22 -3.29
CA PRO A 97 20.46 3.58 -4.34
C PRO A 97 19.77 4.49 -5.35
N ALA A 98 20.55 5.34 -6.01
CA ALA A 98 20.05 6.36 -6.93
C ALA A 98 18.94 5.81 -7.86
N GLY A 99 17.69 6.15 -7.54
CA GLY A 99 16.50 5.87 -8.36
C GLY A 99 15.67 4.62 -8.03
N GLY A 100 16.11 3.70 -7.15
CA GLY A 100 15.36 2.46 -6.84
C GLY A 100 14.36 2.61 -5.68
N PHE A 101 13.37 1.72 -5.60
CA PHE A 101 12.43 1.65 -4.47
C PHE A 101 11.79 0.26 -4.30
N ASP A 102 11.24 0.00 -3.11
CA ASP A 102 10.56 -1.26 -2.80
C ASP A 102 9.04 -1.06 -2.71
N ILE A 103 8.27 -2.08 -3.12
CA ILE A 103 6.82 -2.15 -2.98
C ILE A 103 6.47 -3.34 -2.09
N VAL A 104 5.76 -3.07 -1.00
CA VAL A 104 5.27 -4.08 -0.07
C VAL A 104 3.76 -3.96 0.06
N GLY A 105 3.04 -5.09 -0.02
CA GLY A 105 1.60 -5.05 0.15
C GLY A 105 0.95 -6.39 0.50
N SER A 106 -0.30 -6.27 0.94
CA SER A 106 -1.21 -7.36 1.29
C SER A 106 -2.58 -6.99 0.71
N SER A 107 -2.84 -7.35 -0.55
CA SER A 107 -4.09 -7.02 -1.23
C SER A 107 -5.15 -8.12 -1.02
N PRO A 108 -6.35 -7.78 -0.52
CA PRO A 108 -7.44 -8.75 -0.39
C PRO A 108 -8.10 -9.11 -1.72
N GLU A 109 -7.91 -8.30 -2.76
CA GLU A 109 -8.67 -8.39 -4.01
C GLU A 109 -7.74 -8.38 -5.23
N ALA A 110 -8.04 -9.23 -6.21
CA ALA A 110 -7.38 -9.22 -7.50
C ALA A 110 -8.18 -8.37 -8.48
N LEU A 111 -7.46 -7.69 -9.38
CA LEU A 111 -8.09 -7.03 -10.51
C LEU A 111 -8.71 -8.05 -11.48
N VAL A 112 -7.96 -9.08 -11.89
CA VAL A 112 -8.41 -10.17 -12.77
C VAL A 112 -7.52 -11.39 -12.60
N LYS A 113 -8.07 -12.60 -12.77
CA LYS A 113 -7.31 -13.85 -12.87
C LYS A 113 -7.54 -14.47 -14.25
N VAL A 114 -6.47 -14.85 -14.94
CA VAL A 114 -6.55 -15.55 -16.24
C VAL A 114 -5.98 -16.96 -16.09
N GLU A 115 -6.79 -17.97 -16.40
CA GLU A 115 -6.43 -19.40 -16.26
C GLU A 115 -7.17 -20.21 -17.34
N ASP A 116 -6.48 -21.14 -18.00
CA ASP A 116 -7.04 -21.98 -19.08
C ASP A 116 -7.79 -21.21 -20.18
N GLY A 117 -7.23 -20.05 -20.57
CA GLY A 117 -7.83 -19.16 -21.57
C GLY A 117 -9.10 -18.44 -21.11
N ARG A 118 -9.43 -18.47 -19.80
CA ARG A 118 -10.59 -17.80 -19.21
C ARG A 118 -10.16 -16.68 -18.28
N ALA A 119 -10.84 -15.53 -18.36
CA ALA A 119 -10.69 -14.43 -17.42
C ALA A 119 -11.78 -14.49 -16.34
N MET A 120 -11.40 -14.27 -15.08
CA MET A 120 -12.26 -14.31 -13.90
C MET A 120 -12.06 -13.05 -13.05
N LEU A 121 -13.17 -12.52 -12.52
CA LEU A 121 -13.22 -11.39 -11.59
C LEU A 121 -13.93 -11.84 -10.32
N HIS A 122 -13.47 -11.38 -9.16
CA HIS A 122 -14.14 -11.60 -7.87
C HIS A 122 -14.31 -10.27 -7.14
N PRO A 123 -15.24 -9.39 -7.59
CA PRO A 123 -15.40 -8.07 -7.01
C PRO A 123 -15.81 -8.13 -5.54
N ILE A 124 -15.17 -7.32 -4.70
CA ILE A 124 -15.54 -7.11 -3.30
C ILE A 124 -16.26 -5.77 -3.18
N ALA A 125 -17.44 -5.78 -2.58
CA ALA A 125 -18.19 -4.57 -2.25
C ALA A 125 -18.76 -4.70 -0.84
N GLY A 126 -18.49 -3.69 -0.01
CA GLY A 126 -18.90 -3.64 1.40
C GLY A 126 -17.83 -4.21 2.35
N THR A 127 -17.39 -3.38 3.30
CA THR A 127 -16.47 -3.72 4.40
C THR A 127 -16.93 -3.02 5.67
#